data_AF-A0A1H6UUX5-F1
#
_entry.id   AF-A0A1H6UUX5-F1
#
_cell.length_a   1.000
_cell.length_b   1.000
_cell.length_c   1.000
_cell.angle_alpha   90.00
_cell.angle_beta   90.00
_cell.angle_gamma   90.00
#
_symmetry.space_group_name_H-M   'P 1'
#
loop_
_entity.id
_entity.type
_entity.pdbx_description
1 polymer ?
#
loop_
_entity_poly.entity_id
_entity_poly.type
_entity_poly.pdbx_seq_one_letter_code
_entity_poly.pdbx_strand_id
1 'polypeptide(L)' 'LYLSPQCGFASCEIGNKLTEHEQWKKIQLVKLVAQEVWG' A
#
# COMPACT_ATOMS: atom_id res chain seq x y z
N LEU A 1 -12.50 6.11 -10.68
CA LEU A 1 -11.40 6.60 -9.82
C LEU A 1 -10.61 5.40 -9.35
N TYR A 2 -9.28 5.50 -9.23
CA TYR A 2 -8.42 4.39 -8.81
C TYR A 2 -7.49 4.87 -7.68
N LEU A 3 -7.27 4.03 -6.67
CA LEU A 3 -6.42 4.31 -5.51
C LEU A 3 -5.29 3.28 -5.44
N SER A 4 -4.06 3.75 -5.20
CA SER A 4 -2.88 2.90 -5.03
C SER A 4 -1.93 3.50 -3.98
N PRO A 5 -0.97 2.71 -3.46
CA PRO A 5 0.16 3.27 -2.72
C PRO A 5 0.95 4.29 -3.55
N GLN A 6 1.70 5.15 -2.87
CA GLN A 6 2.54 6.19 -3.50
C GLN A 6 3.66 5.62 -4.39
N CYS A 7 4.20 4.46 -4.03
CA CYS A 7 5.29 3.78 -4.71
C CYS A 7 5.20 2.27 -4.50
N GLY A 8 5.90 1.50 -5.34
CA GLY A 8 6.04 0.06 -5.15
C GLY A 8 6.87 -0.28 -3.91
N PHE A 9 6.71 -1.49 -3.37
CA PHE A 9 7.42 -1.90 -2.14
C PHE A 9 8.96 -1.96 -2.31
N ALA A 10 9.46 -2.04 -3.55
CA ALA A 10 10.88 -2.13 -3.90
C ALA A 10 11.45 -0.83 -4.51
N SER A 11 10.87 0.34 -4.24
CA SER A 11 11.11 1.57 -5.03
C SER A 11 12.44 2.33 -4.78
N CYS A 12 13.44 1.75 -4.12
CA CYS A 12 14.76 2.37 -3.92
C CYS A 12 15.88 1.34 -4.06
N GLU A 13 17.11 1.76 -4.35
CA GLU A 13 18.33 0.92 -4.45
C GLU A 13 18.59 0.10 -3.17
N ILE A 14 18.10 0.57 -2.02
CA ILE A 14 18.18 -0.08 -0.70
C ILE A 14 16.84 -0.78 -0.32
N GLY A 15 15.77 -0.56 -1.09
CA GLY A 15 14.41 -1.00 -0.82
C GLY A 15 13.78 -0.31 0.42
N ASN A 16 12.45 -0.36 0.52
CA ASN A 16 11.84 -0.18 1.84
C ASN A 16 12.05 -1.49 2.61
N LYS A 17 12.68 -1.45 3.80
CA LYS A 17 12.76 -2.61 4.68
C LYS A 17 11.39 -2.87 5.31
N LEU A 18 10.51 -3.49 4.53
CA LEU A 18 9.19 -3.92 4.96
C LEU A 18 9.18 -5.43 5.05
N THR A 19 8.76 -5.94 6.19
CA THR A 19 8.33 -7.33 6.30
C THR A 19 7.15 -7.58 5.36
N GLU A 20 6.96 -8.83 4.95
CA GLU A 20 5.79 -9.21 4.14
C GLU A 20 4.47 -8.79 4.80
N HIS A 21 4.39 -8.91 6.13
CA HIS A 21 3.25 -8.47 6.92
C HIS A 21 2.95 -6.97 6.76
N GLU A 22 3.99 -6.13 6.77
CA GLU A 22 3.84 -4.68 6.56
C GLU A 22 3.41 -4.34 5.13
N GLN A 23 3.84 -5.13 4.14
CA GLN A 23 3.37 -4.97 2.76
C GLN A 23 1.86 -5.24 2.66
N TRP A 24 1.38 -6.32 3.28
CA TRP A 24 -0.04 -6.64 3.30
C TRP A 24 -0.88 -5.62 4.08
N LYS A 25 -0.36 -5.09 5.19
CA LYS A 25 -1.01 -3.98 5.92
C LYS A 25 -1.23 -2.76 5.02
N LYS A 26 -0.27 -2.41 4.17
CA LYS A 26 -0.42 -1.29 3.21
C LYS A 26 -1.52 -1.56 2.18
N ILE A 27 -1.65 -2.79 1.68
CA ILE A 27 -2.73 -3.15 0.74
C ILE A 27 -4.09 -3.10 1.44
N GLN A 28 -4.18 -3.61 2.67
CA GLN A 28 -5.39 -3.53 3.48
C GLN A 28 -5.82 -2.08 3.72
N LEU A 29 -4.87 -1.19 4.05
CA LEU A 29 -5.15 0.23 4.23
C LEU A 29 -5.76 0.86 2.97
N VAL A 30 -5.18 0.60 1.78
CA VAL A 30 -5.73 1.11 0.51
C VAL A 30 -7.16 0.63 0.31
N LYS A 31 -7.45 -0.64 0.56
CA LYS A 31 -8.81 -1.18 0.46
C LYS A 31 -9.78 -0.51 1.43
N LEU A 32 -9.37 -0.29 2.68
CA LEU A 32 -10.20 0.36 3.71
C LEU A 32 -10.54 1.79 3.31
N VAL A 33 -9.55 2.57 2.89
CA VAL A 33 -9.76 3.96 2.44
C VAL A 33 -10.64 3.99 1.19
N ALA A 34 -10.43 3.06 0.25
CA ALA A 34 -11.27 2.99 -0.94
C ALA A 34 -12.75 2.75 -0.60
N GLN A 35 -13.03 1.87 0.36
CA GLN A 35 -14.38 1.61 0.85
C GLN A 35 -14.96 2.79 1.64
N GLU A 36 -14.17 3.48 2.46
CA GLU A 36 -14.64 4.62 3.25
C GLU A 36 -15.06 5.81 2.37
N VAL A 37 -14.32 6.05 1.29
CA VAL A 37 -14.53 7.22 0.42
C VAL A 37 -15.50 6.96 -0.73
N TRP A 38 -15.48 5.75 -1.32
CA TRP A 38 -16.26 5.43 -2.53
C TRP A 38 -17.18 4.21 -2.41
N GLY A 39 -17.20 3.53 -1.26
CA GLY A 39 -18.05 2.37 -1.02
C GLY A 39 -19.53 2.68 -0.87
#